data_AF-A0A950QH26-F1
#
_entry.id   AF-A0A950QH26-F1
#
_cell.length_a   1.000
_cell.length_b   1.000
_cell.length_c   1.000
_cell.angle_alpha   90.00
_cell.angle_beta   90.00
_cell.angle_gamma   90.00
#
_symmetry.space_group_name_H-M   'P 1'
#
loop_
_entity.id
_entity.type
_entity.pdbx_description
1 polymer ?
#
loop_
_entity_poly.entity_id
_entity_poly.type
_entity_poly.pdbx_seq_one_letter_code
_entity_poly.pdbx_strand_id
1 'polypeptide(L)'
;MSCWRATAGNGEISSAGLHGAALAATSSAIGKPVNMILAGDIGGTSARLAYFEQKDGRLSPIAEEVKHSRDFPSLQAAVSEFQSHHNYSVNCACFGVAGPVQNRRVEAPNLPWVIDAAALEHELGITSVFLINDLEANAYGISELV
;
A
#
# COMPACT_ATOMS: atom_id res chain seq x y z
N MET A 1 -10.50 17.20 -19.62
CA MET A 1 -9.33 17.18 -20.52
C MET A 1 -8.76 18.59 -20.57
N SER A 2 -7.84 18.90 -19.65
CA SER A 2 -7.24 20.24 -19.56
C SER A 2 -5.76 20.07 -19.29
N CYS A 3 -5.03 20.45 -20.33
CA CYS A 3 -3.59 20.44 -20.49
C CYS A 3 -2.93 21.47 -19.57
N TRP A 4 -1.71 21.16 -19.16
CA TRP A 4 -0.78 21.97 -18.36
C TRP A 4 -0.74 23.45 -18.73
N ARG A 5 -0.69 24.30 -17.70
CA ARG A 5 -0.14 25.66 -17.78
C ARG A 5 0.90 25.83 -16.67
N ALA A 6 2.17 25.71 -17.05
CA ALA A 6 3.28 26.26 -16.30
C ALA A 6 3.51 27.69 -16.80
N THR A 7 3.48 28.67 -15.90
CA THR A 7 3.95 30.04 -16.14
C THR A 7 5.04 30.33 -15.14
N ALA A 8 6.29 30.37 -15.59
CA ALA A 8 7.39 31.02 -14.88
C ALA A 8 7.95 32.10 -15.82
N GLY A 9 7.92 33.33 -15.32
CA GLY A 9 8.23 34.56 -16.07
C GLY A 9 9.73 34.83 -16.25
N ASN A 10 9.96 35.74 -17.19
CA ASN A 10 11.20 36.21 -17.80
C ASN A 10 12.31 36.68 -16.84
N GLY A 11 13.55 36.54 -17.32
CA GLY A 11 14.70 37.34 -16.94
C GLY A 11 15.88 37.06 -17.87
N GLU A 12 16.09 37.94 -18.85
CA GLU A 12 17.16 37.91 -19.85
C GLU A 12 18.56 38.07 -19.23
N ILE A 13 19.56 37.32 -19.70
CA ILE A 13 20.95 37.81 -19.77
C ILE A 13 21.68 37.18 -20.98
N SER A 14 22.35 38.05 -21.74
CA SER A 14 23.01 37.78 -23.02
C SER A 14 24.32 36.98 -22.94
N SER A 15 24.57 36.26 -24.05
CA SER A 15 25.82 35.74 -24.64
C SER A 15 27.17 35.89 -23.90
N ALA A 16 27.86 34.76 -23.71
CA ALA A 16 29.29 34.56 -24.03
C ALA A 16 29.66 33.08 -23.85
N GLY A 17 30.48 32.54 -24.74
CA GLY A 17 30.84 31.12 -24.78
C GLY A 17 32.01 30.70 -23.89
N LEU A 18 32.35 29.41 -24.07
CA LEU A 18 33.54 28.65 -23.65
C LEU A 18 33.61 28.12 -22.21
N HIS A 19 33.70 26.78 -22.16
CA HIS A 19 34.46 25.93 -21.23
C HIS A 19 34.37 26.24 -19.73
N GLY A 20 33.67 25.37 -19.01
CA GLY A 20 33.80 25.24 -17.57
C GLY A 20 32.66 24.43 -16.97
N ALA A 21 32.97 23.22 -16.48
CA ALA A 21 32.05 22.45 -15.67
C ALA A 21 31.67 23.25 -14.41
N ALA A 22 30.40 23.65 -14.32
CA ALA A 22 29.84 24.25 -13.12
C ALA A 22 28.84 23.27 -12.50
N LEU A 23 29.29 22.57 -11.45
CA LEU A 23 28.38 22.05 -10.44
C LEU A 23 27.72 23.24 -9.73
N ALA A 24 26.40 23.33 -9.78
CA ALA A 24 25.52 23.66 -8.64
C ALA A 24 24.08 23.96 -9.08
N ALA A 25 23.15 23.16 -8.56
CA ALA A 25 21.78 23.51 -8.14
C ALA A 25 21.06 22.17 -7.83
N THR A 26 21.37 21.49 -6.74
CA THR A 26 20.63 21.60 -5.45
C THR A 26 19.22 22.16 -5.59
N SER A 27 18.25 21.28 -5.85
CA SER A 27 17.05 21.15 -5.02
C SER A 27 16.37 19.83 -5.36
N SER A 28 16.96 18.72 -4.89
CA SER A 28 16.16 17.52 -4.70
C SER A 28 15.37 17.80 -3.44
N ALA A 29 14.10 18.19 -3.61
CA ALA A 29 13.14 18.00 -2.53
C ALA A 29 13.22 16.51 -2.21
N ILE A 30 13.86 16.17 -1.09
CA ILE A 30 13.82 14.82 -0.53
C ILE A 30 12.38 14.65 -0.09
N GLY A 31 11.51 14.32 -1.05
CA GLY A 31 10.21 13.75 -0.75
C GLY A 31 10.51 12.55 0.13
N LYS A 32 9.84 12.47 1.28
CA LYS A 32 9.90 11.27 2.12
C LYS A 32 9.76 10.04 1.23
N PRO A 33 10.49 8.94 1.50
CA PRO A 33 10.34 7.71 0.73
C PRO A 33 8.84 7.38 0.64
N VAL A 34 8.38 7.17 -0.59
CA VAL A 34 7.01 6.78 -0.84
C VAL A 34 6.87 5.35 -0.32
N ASN A 35 6.16 5.20 0.79
CA ASN A 35 5.93 3.89 1.37
C ASN A 35 4.64 3.33 0.78
N MET A 36 4.75 2.22 0.06
CA MET A 36 3.58 1.48 -0.39
C MET A 36 3.13 0.50 0.69
N ILE A 37 1.83 0.52 0.97
CA ILE A 37 1.19 -0.35 1.94
C ILE A 37 0.16 -1.20 1.21
N LEU A 38 0.18 -2.50 1.45
CA LEU A 38 -0.92 -3.38 1.06
C LEU A 38 -1.91 -3.46 2.23
N ALA A 39 -3.17 -3.13 2.01
CA ALA A 39 -4.22 -3.39 2.98
C ALA A 39 -5.23 -4.38 2.42
N GLY A 40 -5.87 -5.13 3.31
CA GLY A 40 -7.02 -5.92 2.92
C GLY A 40 -8.06 -6.07 4.03
N ASP A 41 -9.31 -6.22 3.61
CA ASP A 41 -10.44 -6.56 4.46
C ASP A 41 -10.93 -7.96 4.06
N ILE A 42 -10.72 -8.91 4.95
CA ILE A 42 -10.86 -10.34 4.71
C ILE A 42 -12.11 -10.84 5.43
N GLY A 43 -13.17 -10.98 4.65
CA GLY A 43 -14.42 -11.60 5.07
C GLY A 43 -14.55 -13.04 4.56
N GLY A 44 -15.56 -13.74 5.08
CA GLY A 44 -15.84 -15.13 4.70
C GLY A 44 -16.24 -15.33 3.23
N THR A 45 -16.81 -14.31 2.60
CA THR A 45 -17.31 -14.37 1.22
C THR A 45 -16.47 -13.55 0.25
N SER A 46 -15.91 -12.44 0.73
CA SER A 46 -15.11 -11.51 -0.08
C SER A 46 -13.86 -11.08 0.66
N ALA A 47 -12.76 -10.99 -0.07
CA ALA A 47 -11.52 -10.34 0.34
C ALA A 47 -11.35 -9.08 -0.52
N ARG A 48 -11.36 -7.90 0.11
CA ARG A 48 -11.04 -6.65 -0.55
C ARG A 48 -9.56 -6.36 -0.33
N LEU A 49 -8.81 -6.09 -1.39
CA LEU A 49 -7.39 -5.81 -1.36
C LEU A 49 -7.14 -4.44 -1.98
N ALA A 50 -6.28 -3.63 -1.37
CA ALA A 50 -5.97 -2.31 -1.87
C ALA A 50 -4.51 -1.93 -1.60
N TYR A 51 -3.91 -1.22 -2.55
CA TYR A 51 -2.64 -0.56 -2.34
C TYR A 51 -2.87 0.88 -1.91
N PHE A 52 -2.08 1.33 -0.95
CA PHE A 52 -2.04 2.70 -0.49
C PHE A 52 -0.64 3.26 -0.67
N GLU A 53 -0.57 4.44 -1.27
CA GLU A 53 0.62 5.26 -1.30
C GLU A 53 0.62 6.15 -0.04
N GLN A 54 1.66 6.05 0.78
CA GLN A 54 1.91 6.98 1.86
C GLN A 54 2.83 8.10 1.39
N LYS A 55 2.29 9.32 1.30
CA LYS A 55 3.05 10.52 0.94
C LYS A 55 2.69 11.67 1.87
N ASP A 56 3.71 12.33 2.42
CA ASP A 56 3.56 13.47 3.34
C ASP A 56 2.66 13.18 4.55
N GLY A 57 2.68 11.94 5.04
CA GLY A 57 1.85 11.49 6.18
C GLY A 57 0.39 11.18 5.81
N ARG A 58 0.01 11.25 4.53
CA ARG A 58 -1.33 10.91 4.04
C ARG A 58 -1.29 9.58 3.28
N LEU A 59 -2.31 8.76 3.49
CA LEU A 59 -2.55 7.54 2.73
C LEU A 59 -3.52 7.84 1.59
N SER A 60 -3.15 7.45 0.37
CA SER A 60 -3.99 7.59 -0.82
C SER A 60 -4.14 6.21 -1.49
N PRO A 61 -5.37 5.71 -1.73
CA PRO A 61 -5.55 4.46 -2.45
C PRO A 61 -5.11 4.63 -3.91
N ILE A 62 -4.32 3.68 -4.41
CA ILE A 62 -3.82 3.68 -5.81
C ILE A 62 -4.43 2.57 -6.65
N ALA A 63 -4.85 1.48 -6.01
CA ALA A 63 -5.54 0.36 -6.64
C ALA A 63 -6.37 -0.39 -5.59
N GLU A 64 -7.52 -0.91 -6.00
CA GLU A 64 -8.41 -1.71 -5.16
C GLU A 64 -9.05 -2.81 -6.02
N GLU A 65 -9.10 -4.03 -5.49
CA GLU A 65 -9.81 -5.16 -6.07
C GLU A 65 -10.61 -5.91 -5.00
N VAL A 66 -11.79 -6.38 -5.38
CA VAL A 66 -12.60 -7.28 -4.55
C VAL A 66 -12.54 -8.67 -5.15
N LYS A 67 -12.13 -9.64 -4.34
CA LYS A 67 -11.97 -11.05 -4.73
C LYS A 67 -12.96 -11.91 -3.95
N HIS A 68 -13.57 -12.90 -4.60
CA HIS A 68 -14.44 -13.85 -3.90
C HIS A 68 -13.59 -14.90 -3.18
N SER A 69 -13.78 -15.03 -1.87
CA SER A 69 -12.93 -15.89 -1.03
C SER A 69 -13.02 -17.38 -1.38
N ARG A 70 -13.99 -17.80 -2.18
CA ARG A 70 -14.14 -19.20 -2.62
C ARG A 70 -13.41 -19.51 -3.91
N ASP A 71 -13.00 -18.48 -4.66
CA ASP A 71 -12.32 -18.63 -5.94
C ASP A 71 -10.82 -18.92 -5.74
N PHE A 72 -10.31 -18.73 -4.53
CA PHE A 72 -8.91 -18.92 -4.18
C PHE A 72 -8.73 -20.02 -3.13
N PRO A 73 -7.68 -20.84 -3.25
CA PRO A 73 -7.37 -21.87 -2.27
C PRO A 73 -6.82 -21.31 -0.95
N SER A 74 -6.34 -20.06 -0.96
CA SER A 74 -5.77 -19.38 0.20
C SER A 74 -5.80 -17.85 0.02
N LEU A 75 -5.61 -17.11 1.12
CA LEU A 75 -5.44 -15.65 1.05
C LEU A 75 -4.17 -15.28 0.27
N GLN A 76 -3.10 -16.07 0.43
CA GLN A 76 -1.84 -15.93 -0.30
C GLN A 76 -2.08 -15.95 -1.81
N ALA A 77 -2.91 -16.87 -2.30
CA ALA A 77 -3.24 -16.96 -3.73
C ALA A 77 -3.99 -15.71 -4.20
N ALA A 78 -4.97 -15.24 -3.43
CA ALA A 78 -5.72 -14.03 -3.75
C ALA A 78 -4.81 -12.78 -3.82
N VAL A 79 -3.90 -12.65 -2.85
CA VAL A 79 -2.94 -11.53 -2.75
C VAL A 79 -1.85 -11.63 -3.83
N SER A 80 -1.35 -12.82 -4.14
CA SER A 80 -0.38 -13.01 -5.23
C SER A 80 -0.95 -12.67 -6.59
N GLU A 81 -2.22 -13.03 -6.85
CA GLU A 81 -2.88 -12.59 -8.08
C GLU A 81 -3.12 -11.07 -8.09
N PHE A 82 -3.39 -10.46 -6.93
CA PHE A 82 -3.50 -8.99 -6.86
C PHE A 82 -2.14 -8.32 -7.14
N GLN A 83 -1.05 -8.85 -6.57
CA GLN A 83 0.32 -8.40 -6.86
C GLN A 83 0.71 -8.59 -8.33
N SER A 84 0.24 -9.63 -9.00
CA SER A 84 0.57 -9.83 -10.42
C SER A 84 -0.10 -8.81 -11.35
N HIS A 85 -1.25 -8.27 -10.94
CA HIS A 85 -1.92 -7.17 -11.65
C HIS A 85 -1.23 -5.80 -11.41
N HIS A 86 -0.54 -5.64 -10.28
CA HIS A 86 0.04 -4.38 -9.83
C HIS A 86 1.50 -4.55 -9.40
N ASN A 87 2.44 -4.13 -10.23
CA ASN A 87 3.87 -4.34 -9.98
C ASN A 87 4.48 -3.33 -8.99
N TYR A 88 3.87 -3.20 -7.80
CA TYR A 88 4.33 -2.34 -6.71
C TYR A 88 5.15 -3.13 -5.68
N SER A 89 6.25 -2.55 -5.20
CA SER A 89 6.99 -3.10 -4.07
C SER A 89 6.38 -2.62 -2.77
N VAL A 90 5.88 -3.55 -1.95
CA VAL A 90 5.33 -3.27 -0.61
C VAL A 90 6.24 -3.80 0.48
N ASN A 91 6.51 -2.97 1.48
CA ASN A 91 7.30 -3.38 2.65
C ASN A 91 6.41 -3.89 3.79
N CYS A 92 5.16 -3.45 3.84
CA CYS A 92 4.23 -3.81 4.90
C CYS A 92 2.84 -4.11 4.35
N ALA A 93 2.17 -5.06 5.00
CA ALA A 93 0.77 -5.36 4.75
C ALA A 93 -0.04 -5.43 6.04
N CYS A 94 -1.29 -4.99 5.97
CA CYS A 94 -2.25 -5.09 7.06
C CYS A 94 -3.55 -5.72 6.57
N PHE A 95 -3.98 -6.80 7.21
CA PHE A 95 -5.22 -7.47 6.88
C PHE A 95 -6.19 -7.40 8.05
N GLY A 96 -7.29 -6.69 7.86
CA GLY A 96 -8.49 -6.78 8.69
C GLY A 96 -9.15 -8.13 8.46
N VAL A 97 -9.45 -8.87 9.52
CA VAL A 97 -10.02 -10.22 9.43
C VAL A 97 -11.28 -10.35 10.29
N ALA A 98 -12.29 -11.00 9.71
CA ALA A 98 -13.53 -11.33 10.43
C ALA A 98 -13.31 -12.54 11.34
N GLY A 99 -12.66 -12.35 12.48
CA GLY A 99 -12.39 -13.38 13.48
C GLY A 99 -11.26 -13.03 14.45
N PRO A 100 -11.13 -13.76 15.57
CA PRO A 100 -10.10 -13.50 16.57
C PRO A 100 -8.70 -13.77 16.02
N VAL A 101 -7.79 -12.81 16.21
CA VAL A 101 -6.37 -12.97 15.91
C VAL A 101 -5.66 -13.54 17.14
N GLN A 102 -5.05 -14.72 17.01
CA GLN A 102 -4.31 -15.37 18.08
C GLN A 102 -2.94 -15.78 17.57
N ASN A 103 -1.87 -15.35 18.27
CA ASN A 103 -0.48 -15.66 17.87
C ASN A 103 -0.17 -15.28 16.40
N ARG A 104 -0.68 -14.13 15.94
CA ARG A 104 -0.55 -13.67 14.54
C ARG A 104 -1.15 -14.64 13.50
N ARG A 105 -2.12 -15.45 13.93
CA ARG A 105 -2.85 -16.41 13.11
C ARG A 105 -4.34 -16.25 13.33
N VAL A 106 -5.12 -16.50 12.29
CA VAL A 106 -6.58 -16.43 12.30
C VAL A 106 -7.11 -17.75 11.79
N GLU A 107 -7.96 -18.36 12.60
CA GLU A 107 -8.73 -19.54 12.25
C GLU A 107 -10.15 -19.27 12.73
N ALA A 108 -11.02 -18.92 11.78
CA ALA A 108 -12.37 -18.49 12.06
C ALA A 108 -13.35 -19.33 11.22
N PRO A 109 -14.48 -19.79 11.79
CA PRO A 109 -15.39 -20.72 11.12
C PRO A 109 -16.07 -20.13 9.88
N ASN A 110 -16.11 -18.82 9.79
CA ASN A 110 -16.62 -18.04 8.67
C ASN A 110 -15.57 -17.84 7.56
N LEU A 111 -14.28 -18.09 7.81
CA LEU A 111 -13.23 -17.99 6.79
C LEU A 111 -12.98 -19.36 6.14
N PRO A 112 -12.84 -19.42 4.82
CA PRO A 112 -12.48 -20.66 4.13
C PRO A 112 -11.01 -21.04 4.33
N TRP A 113 -10.20 -20.15 4.91
CA TRP A 113 -8.76 -20.29 5.05
C TRP A 113 -8.30 -20.07 6.49
N VAL A 114 -7.21 -20.74 6.82
CA VAL A 114 -6.36 -20.36 7.94
C VAL A 114 -5.39 -19.29 7.44
N ILE A 115 -5.31 -18.17 8.14
CA ILE A 115 -4.40 -17.07 7.79
C ILE A 115 -3.30 -16.99 8.83
N ASP A 116 -2.04 -17.05 8.40
CA ASP A 116 -0.88 -16.92 9.28
C ASP A 116 0.03 -15.81 8.76
N ALA A 117 0.36 -14.84 9.62
CA ALA A 117 1.15 -13.68 9.22
C ALA A 117 2.56 -14.05 8.78
N ALA A 118 3.21 -15.01 9.44
CA ALA A 118 4.57 -15.42 9.11
C ALA A 118 4.61 -16.17 7.77
N ALA A 119 3.60 -17.01 7.51
CA ALA A 119 3.43 -17.65 6.20
C ALA A 119 3.21 -16.60 5.10
N LEU A 120 2.37 -15.59 5.34
CA LEU A 120 2.15 -14.48 4.39
C LEU A 120 3.44 -13.68 4.13
N GLU A 121 4.21 -13.34 5.17
CA GLU A 121 5.50 -12.65 5.03
C GLU A 121 6.45 -13.43 4.10
N HIS A 122 6.61 -14.73 4.37
CA HIS A 122 7.51 -15.58 3.61
C HIS A 122 7.05 -15.82 2.17
N GLU A 123 5.78 -16.15 1.96
CA GLU A 123 5.25 -16.51 0.64
C GLU A 123 5.05 -15.30 -0.28
N LEU A 124 4.72 -14.13 0.28
CA LEU A 124 4.48 -12.91 -0.49
C LEU A 124 5.71 -12.01 -0.59
N GLY A 125 6.80 -12.34 0.11
CA GLY A 125 8.02 -11.53 0.12
C GLY A 125 7.85 -10.18 0.82
N ILE A 126 6.92 -10.07 1.76
CA ILE A 126 6.60 -8.84 2.49
C ILE A 126 7.36 -8.83 3.81
N THR A 127 8.01 -7.71 4.13
CA THR A 127 8.86 -7.61 5.34
C THR A 127 8.07 -7.74 6.63
N SER A 128 6.84 -7.22 6.68
CA SER A 128 5.99 -7.30 7.87
C SER A 128 4.52 -7.38 7.52
N VAL A 129 3.83 -8.36 8.10
CA VAL A 129 2.38 -8.56 7.97
C VAL A 129 1.71 -8.43 9.32
N PHE A 130 0.69 -7.60 9.37
CA PHE A 130 -0.18 -7.38 10.52
C PHE A 130 -1.57 -7.96 10.24
N LEU A 131 -2.10 -8.70 11.21
CA LEU A 131 -3.49 -9.16 11.21
C LEU A 131 -4.21 -8.45 12.34
N ILE A 132 -5.33 -7.82 12.04
CA ILE A 132 -6.15 -7.11 13.01
C ILE A 132 -7.59 -7.60 12.88
N ASN A 133 -8.28 -7.81 13.99
CA ASN A 133 -9.69 -8.16 13.92
C ASN A 133 -10.51 -6.96 13.40
N ASP A 134 -11.54 -7.21 12.60
CA ASP A 134 -12.45 -6.18 12.08
C ASP A 134 -13.14 -5.32 13.17
N LEU A 135 -13.50 -5.91 14.32
CA LEU A 135 -14.03 -5.16 15.47
C LEU A 135 -12.94 -4.34 16.18
N GLU A 136 -11.71 -4.85 16.26
CA GLU A 136 -10.56 -4.09 16.75
C GLU A 136 -10.21 -2.94 15.80
N ALA A 137 -10.22 -3.18 14.49
CA ALA A 137 -9.98 -2.18 13.45
C ALA A 137 -11.02 -1.06 13.49
N ASN A 138 -12.29 -1.39 13.74
CA ASN A 138 -13.35 -0.39 13.96
C ASN A 138 -13.11 0.43 15.24
N ALA A 139 -12.58 -0.17 16.31
CA ALA A 139 -12.24 0.55 17.53
C ALA A 139 -11.04 1.52 17.33
N TYR A 140 -10.03 1.13 16.55
CA TYR A 140 -8.92 2.02 16.18
C TYR A 140 -9.33 3.11 15.18
N GLY A 141 -10.21 2.82 14.22
CA GLY A 141 -10.71 3.79 13.24
C GLY A 141 -11.54 4.92 13.86
N ILE A 142 -12.21 4.67 15.00
CA ILE A 142 -12.90 5.71 15.77
C ILE A 142 -11.89 6.60 16.53
N SER A 143 -10.70 6.10 16.85
CA SER A 143 -9.69 6.84 17.61
C SER A 143 -8.90 7.85 16.77
N GLU A 144 -8.96 7.77 15.43
CA GLU A 144 -8.37 8.76 14.50
C GLU A 144 -9.35 9.91 14.14
N LEU A 145 -10.53 9.94 14.76
CA LEU A 145 -11.58 10.94 14.50
C LEU A 145 -11.87 11.89 15.69
N VAL A 146 -10.90 12.06 16.59
CA VAL A 146 -11.00 13.02 17.71
C VAL A 146 -9.88 14.05 17.66
#